data_AF-A0A7C4MAP3-F1
#
_entry.id   AF-A0A7C4MAP3-F1
#
_cell.length_a   1.000
_cell.length_b   1.000
_cell.length_c   1.000
_cell.angle_alpha   90.00
_cell.angle_beta   90.00
_cell.angle_gamma   90.00
#
_symmetry.space_group_name_H-M   'P 1'
#
loop_
_entity.id
_entity.type
_entity.pdbx_description
1 polymer ?
#
loop_
_entity_poly.entity_id
_entity_poly.type
_entity_poly.pdbx_seq_one_letter_code
_entity_poly.pdbx_strand_id
1 'polypeptide(L)'
;MLEVKELVESVRELIKAHEGVEREVYLDFENSAPVPEEVVREMLPYFNVKAYGNPTLTNKPGWEAYETIILSARKIAQYIGAKNLEEINFLPGETEANNLAILGTVYKRKSEGNKIIISEIEPLSII
;
A
#
# COMPACT_ATOMS: atom_id res chain seq x y z
N MET A 1 -0.82 -24.23 -20.59
CA MET A 1 -1.13 -25.15 -19.47
C MET A 1 0.02 -26.10 -19.12
N LEU A 2 0.79 -26.63 -20.09
CA LEU A 2 2.06 -27.34 -19.79
C LEU A 2 3.10 -26.40 -19.13
N GLU A 3 3.23 -25.18 -19.65
CA GLU A 3 4.24 -24.19 -19.24
C GLU A 3 4.13 -23.71 -17.77
N VAL A 4 2.90 -23.57 -17.25
CA VAL A 4 2.67 -23.16 -15.85
C VAL A 4 3.04 -24.28 -14.88
N LYS A 5 2.80 -25.54 -15.27
CA LYS A 5 3.12 -26.70 -14.41
C LYS A 5 4.64 -26.86 -14.29
N GLU A 6 5.35 -26.74 -15.41
CA GLU A 6 6.82 -26.78 -15.47
C GLU A 6 7.44 -25.63 -14.65
N LEU A 7 6.87 -24.42 -14.73
CA LEU A 7 7.31 -23.28 -13.93
C LEU A 7 7.09 -23.50 -12.42
N VAL A 8 5.95 -24.07 -12.02
CA VAL A 8 5.67 -24.36 -10.60
C VAL A 8 6.59 -25.47 -10.08
N GLU A 9 6.89 -26.48 -10.90
CA GLU A 9 7.85 -27.53 -10.56
C GLU A 9 9.25 -26.95 -10.34
N SER A 10 9.73 -26.05 -11.21
CA SER A 10 11.03 -25.41 -11.04
C SER A 10 11.10 -24.51 -9.80
N VAL A 11 10.03 -23.77 -9.47
CA VAL A 11 9.97 -22.97 -8.24
C VAL A 11 10.02 -23.85 -6.99
N ARG A 12 9.34 -25.01 -6.99
CA ARG A 12 9.40 -25.96 -5.87
C ARG A 12 10.79 -26.52 -5.67
N GLU A 13 11.53 -26.77 -6.74
CA GLU A 13 12.93 -27.21 -6.66
C GLU A 13 13.81 -26.13 -6.02
N LEU A 14 13.59 -24.85 -6.36
CA LEU A 14 14.28 -23.73 -5.71
C LEU A 14 13.96 -23.65 -4.21
N ILE A 15 12.68 -23.77 -3.83
CA ILE A 15 12.29 -23.80 -2.40
C ILE A 15 12.96 -24.99 -1.69
N LYS A 16 12.96 -26.16 -2.32
CA LYS A 16 13.60 -27.36 -1.78
C LYS A 16 15.11 -27.18 -1.57
N ALA A 17 15.78 -26.42 -2.43
CA ALA A 17 17.19 -26.10 -2.26
C ALA A 17 17.50 -25.29 -0.98
N HIS A 18 16.47 -24.66 -0.39
CA HIS A 18 16.57 -23.95 0.89
C HIS A 18 16.23 -24.86 2.10
N GLU A 19 15.82 -26.12 1.89
CA GLU A 19 15.60 -27.06 3.00
C GLU A 19 16.92 -27.41 3.69
N GLY A 20 16.95 -27.32 5.03
CA GLY A 20 18.12 -27.69 5.83
C GLY A 20 19.22 -26.63 5.92
N VAL A 21 18.98 -25.41 5.43
CA VAL A 21 19.89 -24.28 5.69
C VAL A 21 19.88 -23.94 7.19
N GLU A 22 21.05 -23.66 7.76
CA GLU A 22 21.18 -23.29 9.19
C GLU A 22 20.46 -21.98 9.51
N ARG A 23 20.41 -21.06 8.53
CA ARG A 23 19.74 -19.76 8.65
C ARG A 23 19.28 -19.24 7.29
N GLU A 24 17.98 -18.97 7.19
CA GLU A 24 17.44 -18.16 6.10
C GLU A 24 17.65 -16.67 6.36
N VAL A 25 18.00 -15.92 5.30
CA VAL A 25 18.18 -14.47 5.36
C VAL A 25 17.42 -13.84 4.20
N TYR A 26 16.44 -13.01 4.53
CA TYR A 26 15.66 -12.27 3.55
C TYR A 26 16.26 -10.86 3.37
N LEU A 27 16.85 -10.59 2.20
CA LEU A 27 17.56 -9.35 1.88
C LEU A 27 16.84 -8.52 0.81
N ASP A 28 15.50 -8.63 0.72
CA ASP A 28 14.67 -7.93 -0.27
C ASP A 28 13.60 -7.04 0.40
N PHE A 29 13.97 -6.42 1.53
CA PHE A 29 13.09 -5.53 2.30
C PHE A 29 12.64 -4.28 1.53
N GLU A 30 13.41 -3.85 0.53
CA GLU A 30 13.08 -2.69 -0.30
C GLU A 30 11.84 -2.96 -1.15
N ASN A 31 11.73 -4.17 -1.69
CA ASN A 31 10.60 -4.60 -2.51
C ASN A 31 9.41 -5.07 -1.67
N SER A 32 9.65 -5.86 -0.60
CA SER A 32 8.57 -6.31 0.29
C SER A 32 9.03 -6.68 1.69
N ALA A 33 8.79 -5.83 2.69
CA ALA A 33 9.11 -6.17 4.07
C ALA A 33 8.05 -7.10 4.71
N PRO A 34 8.46 -8.06 5.57
CA PRO A 34 7.51 -8.80 6.39
C PRO A 34 6.75 -7.84 7.32
N VAL A 35 5.44 -8.04 7.44
CA VAL A 35 4.60 -7.24 8.34
C VAL A 35 4.96 -7.56 9.80
N PRO A 36 5.28 -6.56 10.65
CA PRO A 36 5.53 -6.79 12.06
C PRO A 36 4.36 -7.47 12.77
N GLU A 37 4.64 -8.34 13.74
CA GLU A 37 3.62 -9.17 14.38
C GLU A 37 2.55 -8.32 15.09
N GLU A 38 2.96 -7.22 15.72
CA GLU A 38 2.07 -6.27 16.37
C GLU A 38 1.08 -5.63 15.40
N VAL A 39 1.49 -5.40 14.14
CA VAL A 39 0.62 -4.87 13.09
C VAL A 39 -0.40 -5.92 12.66
N VAL A 40 0.04 -7.17 12.47
CA VAL A 40 -0.87 -8.28 12.15
C VAL A 40 -1.92 -8.44 13.25
N ARG A 41 -1.51 -8.45 14.52
CA ARG A 41 -2.42 -8.59 15.67
C ARG A 41 -3.43 -7.45 15.74
N GLU A 42 -3.03 -6.21 15.48
CA GLU A 42 -3.96 -5.06 15.47
C GLU A 42 -4.93 -5.09 14.29
N MET A 43 -4.48 -5.60 13.13
CA MET A 43 -5.30 -5.66 11.91
C MET A 43 -6.35 -6.78 11.94
N LEU A 44 -6.05 -7.93 12.54
CA LEU A 44 -6.95 -9.11 12.52
C LEU A 44 -8.41 -8.82 12.92
N PRO A 45 -8.70 -8.05 13.99
CA PRO A 45 -10.08 -7.72 14.37
C PRO A 45 -10.88 -6.97 13.29
N TYR A 46 -10.23 -6.21 12.41
CA TYR A 46 -10.89 -5.42 11.37
C TYR A 46 -11.44 -6.27 10.22
N PHE A 47 -11.02 -7.54 10.11
CA PHE A 47 -11.50 -8.43 9.06
C PHE A 47 -12.90 -8.98 9.34
N ASN A 48 -13.29 -9.17 10.60
CA ASN A 48 -14.57 -9.81 10.93
C ASN A 48 -15.15 -9.50 12.32
N VAL A 49 -14.44 -8.78 13.20
CA VAL A 49 -14.89 -8.53 14.59
C VAL A 49 -15.44 -7.11 14.76
N LYS A 50 -14.73 -6.08 14.28
CA LYS A 50 -15.09 -4.66 14.44
C LYS A 50 -14.86 -3.89 13.15
N ALA A 51 -15.58 -2.78 12.94
CA ALA A 51 -15.29 -1.83 11.85
C ALA A 51 -15.20 -2.44 10.43
N TYR A 52 -15.85 -3.59 10.20
CA TYR A 52 -15.91 -4.29 8.90
C TYR A 52 -17.06 -3.76 8.01
N GLY A 53 -17.85 -2.82 8.51
CA GLY A 53 -18.98 -2.24 7.80
C GLY A 53 -18.56 -1.18 6.78
N ASN A 54 -19.49 -0.83 5.89
CA ASN A 54 -19.28 0.30 4.98
C ASN A 54 -19.37 1.63 5.76
N PRO A 55 -18.32 2.48 5.76
CA PRO A 55 -18.30 3.73 6.50
C PRO A 55 -19.32 4.78 6.03
N THR A 56 -19.95 4.60 4.86
CA THR A 56 -21.01 5.48 4.37
C THR A 56 -22.42 5.11 4.88
N LEU A 57 -22.56 3.97 5.57
CA LEU A 57 -23.84 3.49 6.09
C LEU A 57 -24.01 3.83 7.57
N THR A 58 -25.24 4.15 7.95
CA THR A 58 -25.59 4.54 9.34
C THR A 58 -25.98 3.34 10.19
N ASN A 59 -25.04 2.40 10.38
CA ASN A 59 -25.17 1.29 11.32
C ASN A 59 -23.91 1.19 12.18
N LYS A 60 -23.97 0.45 13.30
CA LYS A 60 -22.86 0.34 14.25
C LYS A 60 -21.53 -0.06 13.56
N PRO A 61 -21.46 -1.15 12.76
CA PRO A 61 -20.22 -1.51 12.06
C PRO A 61 -19.72 -0.42 11.09
N GLY A 62 -20.61 0.32 10.44
CA GLY A 62 -20.26 1.45 9.57
C GLY A 62 -19.70 2.66 10.33
N TRP A 63 -20.29 3.01 11.48
CA TRP A 63 -19.76 4.08 12.33
C TRP A 63 -18.39 3.73 12.92
N GLU A 64 -18.20 2.48 13.34
CA GLU A 64 -16.88 1.99 13.79
C GLU A 64 -15.84 2.05 12.68
N ALA A 65 -16.22 1.73 11.43
CA ALA A 65 -15.35 1.87 10.27
C ALA A 65 -14.98 3.34 10.00
N TYR A 66 -15.98 4.23 10.02
CA TYR A 66 -15.77 5.66 9.84
C TYR A 66 -14.82 6.24 10.90
N GLU A 67 -15.08 5.95 12.18
CA GLU A 67 -14.21 6.37 13.29
C GLU A 67 -12.78 5.86 13.11
N THR A 68 -12.62 4.57 12.77
CA THR A 68 -11.31 3.96 12.52
C THR A 68 -10.53 4.69 11.44
N ILE A 69 -11.18 5.00 10.30
CA ILE A 69 -10.56 5.70 9.17
C ILE A 69 -10.12 7.11 9.61
N ILE A 70 -10.99 7.86 10.28
CA ILE A 70 -10.69 9.23 10.74
C ILE A 70 -9.54 9.25 11.75
N LEU A 71 -9.55 8.33 12.73
CA LEU A 71 -8.48 8.23 13.72
C LEU A 71 -7.14 7.84 13.09
N SER A 72 -7.16 6.96 12.10
CA SER A 72 -5.97 6.53 11.36
C SER A 72 -5.41 7.68 10.51
N ALA A 73 -6.27 8.36 9.76
CA ALA A 73 -5.89 9.53 8.96
C ALA A 73 -5.29 10.63 9.85
N ARG A 74 -5.83 10.86 11.06
CA ARG A 74 -5.30 11.86 11.99
C ARG A 74 -3.90 11.49 12.48
N LYS A 75 -3.66 10.22 12.81
CA LYS A 75 -2.32 9.73 13.20
C LYS A 75 -1.31 9.93 12.07
N ILE A 76 -1.69 9.58 10.84
CA ILE A 76 -0.84 9.75 9.65
C ILE A 76 -0.57 11.23 9.40
N ALA A 77 -1.59 12.09 9.41
CA ALA A 77 -1.44 13.53 9.23
C ALA A 77 -0.44 14.14 10.21
N GLN A 78 -0.55 13.78 11.50
CA GLN A 78 0.39 14.24 12.51
C GLN A 78 1.81 13.73 12.26
N TYR A 79 1.96 12.47 11.84
CA TYR A 79 3.26 11.86 11.57
C TYR A 79 3.98 12.50 10.38
N ILE A 80 3.26 12.80 9.29
CA ILE A 80 3.83 13.37 8.06
C ILE A 80 3.82 14.92 8.04
N GLY A 81 3.25 15.56 9.06
CA GLY A 81 3.15 17.03 9.14
C GLY A 81 2.11 17.67 8.22
N ALA A 82 1.05 16.95 7.86
CA ALA A 82 -0.08 17.52 7.13
C ALA A 82 -0.85 18.52 8.02
N LYS A 83 -1.34 19.60 7.40
CA LYS A 83 -2.02 20.68 8.13
C LYS A 83 -3.47 20.31 8.45
N ASN A 84 -4.13 19.63 7.53
CA ASN A 84 -5.54 19.29 7.63
C ASN A 84 -5.76 17.80 7.27
N LEU A 85 -6.84 17.22 7.79
CA LEU A 85 -7.15 15.81 7.57
C LEU A 85 -7.51 15.52 6.11
N GLU A 86 -8.09 16.51 5.45
CA GLU A 86 -8.52 16.49 4.05
C GLU A 86 -7.35 16.35 3.06
N GLU A 87 -6.11 16.55 3.52
CA GLU A 87 -4.90 16.31 2.73
C GLU A 87 -4.53 14.82 2.69
N ILE A 88 -5.13 13.98 3.54
CA ILE A 88 -4.85 12.54 3.61
C ILE A 88 -5.82 11.77 2.72
N ASN A 89 -5.26 11.05 1.74
CA ASN A 89 -5.98 10.15 0.87
C ASN A 89 -5.41 8.75 1.00
N PHE A 90 -6.26 7.76 1.25
CA PHE A 90 -5.86 6.34 1.24
C PHE A 90 -5.95 5.80 -0.18
N LEU A 91 -4.86 5.23 -0.67
CA LEU A 91 -4.74 4.65 -2.00
C LEU A 91 -4.17 3.23 -1.89
N PRO A 92 -4.41 2.35 -2.88
CA PRO A 92 -3.92 0.97 -2.84
C PRO A 92 -2.39 0.85 -2.77
N GLY A 93 -1.65 1.82 -3.30
CA GLY A 93 -0.20 1.80 -3.32
C GLY A 93 0.43 3.10 -3.84
N GLU A 94 1.76 3.08 -3.96
CA GLU A 94 2.57 4.20 -4.41
C GLU A 94 2.25 4.59 -5.87
N THR A 95 2.09 3.62 -6.76
CA THR A 95 1.78 3.87 -8.18
C THR A 95 0.50 4.67 -8.36
N GLU A 96 -0.57 4.33 -7.64
CA GLU A 96 -1.83 5.09 -7.68
C GLU A 96 -1.68 6.49 -7.06
N ALA A 97 -0.88 6.62 -6.00
CA ALA A 97 -0.60 7.91 -5.37
C ALA A 97 0.16 8.85 -6.30
N ASN A 98 1.22 8.36 -6.94
CA ASN A 98 2.02 9.12 -7.90
C ASN A 98 1.16 9.53 -9.10
N ASN A 99 0.38 8.60 -9.66
CA ASN A 99 -0.52 8.91 -10.77
C ASN A 99 -1.56 9.98 -10.41
N LEU A 100 -2.19 9.88 -9.23
CA LEU A 100 -3.16 10.88 -8.79
C LEU A 100 -2.50 12.26 -8.65
N ALA A 101 -1.32 12.32 -8.05
CA ALA A 101 -0.57 13.57 -7.86
C ALA A 101 -0.15 14.20 -9.20
N ILE A 102 0.46 13.41 -10.09
CA ILE A 102 0.97 13.87 -11.38
C ILE A 102 -0.19 14.28 -12.29
N LEU A 103 -1.12 13.36 -12.56
CA LEU A 103 -2.22 13.61 -13.49
C LEU A 103 -3.14 14.71 -12.96
N GLY A 104 -3.47 14.69 -11.67
CA GLY A 104 -4.27 15.74 -11.03
C GLY A 104 -3.63 17.12 -11.19
N THR A 105 -2.31 17.22 -11.01
CA THR A 105 -1.58 18.47 -11.19
C THR A 105 -1.53 18.91 -12.65
N VAL A 106 -1.21 18.00 -13.57
CA VAL A 106 -1.12 18.29 -15.01
C VAL A 106 -2.45 18.77 -15.55
N TYR A 107 -3.55 18.09 -15.22
CA TYR A 107 -4.88 18.50 -15.69
C TYR A 107 -5.30 19.86 -15.10
N LYS A 108 -5.00 20.10 -13.82
CA LYS A 108 -5.30 21.38 -13.16
C LYS A 108 -4.50 22.54 -13.76
N ARG A 109 -3.23 22.32 -14.13
CA ARG A 109 -2.30 23.36 -14.61
C ARG A 109 -2.11 23.37 -16.13
N LYS A 110 -3.04 22.75 -16.87
CA LYS A 110 -2.94 22.61 -18.34
C LYS A 110 -2.74 23.94 -19.09
N SER A 111 -3.26 25.05 -18.56
CA SER A 111 -3.08 26.38 -19.14
C SER A 111 -1.72 27.03 -18.88
N GLU A 112 -0.93 26.50 -17.95
CA GLU A 112 0.37 27.04 -17.55
C GLU A 112 1.54 26.46 -18.38
N GLY A 113 1.28 25.41 -19.17
CA GLY A 113 2.25 24.79 -20.06
C GLY A 113 2.18 23.27 -20.08
N ASN A 114 3.18 22.65 -20.69
CA ASN A 114 3.24 21.20 -20.93
C ASN A 114 4.62 20.58 -20.60
N LYS A 115 5.43 21.26 -19.79
CA LYS A 115 6.76 20.78 -19.38
C LYS A 115 6.71 20.24 -17.97
N ILE A 116 7.23 19.04 -17.78
CA ILE A 116 7.41 18.37 -16.49
C ILE A 116 8.92 18.11 -16.34
N ILE A 117 9.46 18.34 -15.16
CA ILE A 117 10.86 18.08 -14.84
C ILE A 117 10.88 16.90 -13.87
N ILE A 118 11.65 15.87 -14.20
CA ILE A 118 11.90 14.69 -13.37
C ILE A 118 13.41 14.48 -13.24
N SER A 119 13.84 13.68 -12.26
CA SER A 119 15.23 13.24 -12.16
C SER A 119 15.49 11.98 -13.01
N GLU A 120 16.75 11.68 -13.32
CA GLU A 120 17.12 10.46 -14.07
C GLU A 120 17.01 9.17 -13.24
N ILE A 121 16.85 9.29 -11.91
CA ILE A 121 16.86 8.16 -10.97
C ILE A 121 15.47 7.82 -10.44
N GLU A 122 14.42 8.40 -11.01
CA GLU A 122 13.05 8.12 -10.59
C GLU A 122 12.61 6.68 -10.92
N PRO A 123 11.73 6.08 -10.10
CA PRO A 123 11.11 4.81 -10.43
C PRO A 123 10.12 4.96 -11.61
N LEU A 124 9.77 3.83 -12.24
CA LEU A 124 8.79 3.79 -13.34
C LEU A 124 7.42 4.35 -12.96
N SER A 125 7.05 4.36 -11.68
CA SER A 125 5.80 4.95 -11.20
C SER A 125 5.72 6.48 -11.37
N ILE A 126 6.85 7.14 -11.65
CA ILE A 126 6.98 8.59 -11.83
C ILE A 126 7.24 8.98 -13.30
N ILE A 127 7.75 8.06 -14.13
CA ILE A 127 8.13 8.26 -15.54
C ILE A 127 6.94 8.04 -16.47
#